data_AF-A0A2D6D2P3-F1
#
_entry.id   AF-A0A2D6D2P3-F1
#
_cell.length_a   1.000
_cell.length_b   1.000
_cell.length_c   1.000
_cell.angle_alpha   90.00
_cell.angle_beta   90.00
_cell.angle_gamma   90.00
#
_symmetry.space_group_name_H-M   'P 1'
#
loop_
_entity.id
_entity.type
_entity.pdbx_description
1 polymer ?
#
loop_
_entity_poly.entity_id
_entity_poly.type
_entity_poly.pdbx_seq_one_letter_code
_entity_poly.pdbx_strand_id
1 'polypeptide(L)' 'MNTNVDRLAMISVVGEVSHPKVGGSVYRVGQDGTAHVVPGTGGITYNVR' A
#
# COMPACT_ATOMS: atom_id res chain seq x y z
N MET A 1 -27.01 0.95 12.17
CA MET A 1 -26.72 -0.49 12.06
C MET A 1 -26.56 -1.03 13.47
N ASN A 2 -27.23 -2.13 13.83
CA ASN A 2 -27.09 -2.73 15.16
C ASN A 2 -25.84 -3.63 15.18
N THR A 3 -24.79 -3.23 15.89
CA THR A 3 -23.51 -3.96 15.97
C THR A 3 -23.02 -3.98 17.43
N ASN A 4 -22.11 -4.90 17.74
CA ASN A 4 -21.49 -5.05 19.07
C ASN A 4 -20.19 -4.24 19.21
N VAL A 5 -20.06 -3.13 18.48
CA VAL A 5 -18.83 -2.33 18.43
C VAL A 5 -18.35 -1.87 19.81
N ASP A 6 -19.28 -1.69 20.75
CA ASP A 6 -19.06 -1.31 22.16
C ASP A 6 -18.42 -2.43 23.00
N ARG A 7 -18.41 -3.67 22.50
CA ARG A 7 -17.91 -4.86 23.21
C ARG A 7 -16.64 -5.43 22.60
N LEU A 8 -16.06 -4.76 21.60
CA LEU A 8 -14.83 -5.19 20.96
C LEU A 8 -13.60 -4.81 21.81
N ALA A 9 -12.63 -5.72 21.88
CA ALA A 9 -11.34 -5.45 22.52
C ALA A 9 -10.46 -4.62 21.57
N MET A 10 -9.96 -3.49 22.07
CA MET A 10 -8.95 -2.68 21.38
C MET A 10 -7.56 -3.03 21.89
N ILE A 11 -6.63 -3.25 20.96
CA ILE A 11 -5.23 -3.63 21.25
C ILE A 11 -4.27 -2.73 20.48
N SER A 12 -3.10 -2.47 21.07
CA SER A 12 -2.02 -1.77 20.38
C SER A 12 -1.43 -2.63 19.26
N VAL A 13 -1.45 -2.10 18.03
CA VAL A 13 -0.77 -2.71 16.87
C VAL A 13 0.37 -1.79 16.45
N VAL A 14 1.60 -2.31 16.53
CA VAL A 14 2.82 -1.57 16.17
C VAL A 14 3.19 -1.80 14.70
N GLY A 15 3.91 -0.85 14.10
CA GLY A 15 4.42 -0.96 12.73
C GLY A 15 5.47 0.11 12.43
N GLU A 16 6.07 0.01 11.25
CA GLU A 16 7.05 0.96 10.74
C GLU A 16 6.70 1.42 9.33
N VAL A 17 7.27 2.54 8.89
CA VAL A 17 7.10 3.02 7.52
C VAL A 17 7.86 2.09 6.58
N SER A 18 7.14 1.47 5.66
CA SER A 18 7.77 0.63 4.62
C SER A 18 8.58 1.48 3.63
N HIS A 19 9.68 0.92 3.13
CA HIS A 19 10.44 1.51 2.03
C HIS A 19 9.64 1.43 0.70
N PRO A 20 9.90 2.31 -0.29
CA PRO A 20 9.36 2.15 -1.64
C PRO A 20 9.72 0.78 -2.22
N LYS A 21 8.72 0.02 -2.67
CA LYS A 21 8.90 -1.35 -3.15
C LYS A 21 8.73 -1.42 -4.66
N VAL A 22 9.69 -2.07 -5.30
CA VAL A 22 9.55 -2.61 -6.65
C VAL A 22 9.23 -4.10 -6.50
N GLY A 23 8.33 -4.63 -7.33
CA GLY A 23 7.99 -6.05 -7.31
C GLY A 23 9.13 -6.93 -7.84
N GLY A 24 8.83 -8.16 -8.25
CA GLY A 24 9.84 -9.06 -8.85
C GLY A 24 10.45 -8.56 -10.17
N SER A 25 9.94 -7.46 -10.74
CA SER A 25 10.46 -6.81 -11.93
C SER A 25 10.40 -5.29 -11.77
N VAL A 26 11.35 -4.59 -12.39
CA VAL A 26 11.37 -3.12 -12.52
C VAL A 26 10.30 -2.59 -13.47
N TYR A 27 9.74 -3.47 -14.32
CA TYR A 27 8.72 -3.12 -15.30
C TYR A 27 7.31 -3.44 -14.79
N ARG A 28 6.38 -2.52 -15.03
CA ARG A 28 4.93 -2.76 -14.97
C ARG A 28 4.37 -2.84 -16.38
N VAL A 29 3.60 -3.88 -16.65
CA VAL A 29 2.92 -4.06 -17.95
C VAL A 29 1.63 -3.25 -17.94
N GLY A 30 1.52 -2.31 -18.87
CA GLY A 30 0.33 -1.50 -19.09
C GLY A 30 -0.82 -2.32 -19.71
N GLN A 31 -2.02 -1.74 -19.74
CA GLN A 31 -3.18 -2.36 -20.41
C GLN A 31 -2.98 -2.48 -21.93
N ASP A 32 -2.06 -1.70 -22.49
CA ASP A 32 -1.61 -1.75 -23.87
C ASP A 32 -0.58 -2.86 -24.14
N GLY A 33 -0.14 -3.59 -23.10
CA GLY A 33 0.91 -4.61 -23.18
C GLY A 33 2.33 -4.05 -23.17
N THR A 34 2.52 -2.74 -23.01
CA THR A 34 3.85 -2.11 -23.01
C THR A 34 4.47 -2.13 -21.62
N ALA A 35 5.80 -2.28 -21.55
CA ALA A 35 6.55 -2.21 -20.30
C ALA A 35 6.83 -0.75 -19.90
N HIS A 36 6.53 -0.40 -18.65
CA HIS A 36 6.79 0.93 -18.10
C HIS A 36 7.62 0.87 -16.82
N VAL A 37 8.50 1.84 -16.64
CA VAL A 37 9.22 2.08 -15.39
C VAL A 37 8.50 3.19 -14.64
N VAL A 38 7.75 2.81 -13.59
CA VAL A 38 6.96 3.72 -12.77
C VAL A 38 7.11 3.41 -11.28
N PRO A 39 6.91 4.38 -10.37
CA PRO A 39 6.97 4.15 -8.94
C PRO A 39 6.08 2.98 -8.48
N GLY A 40 6.54 2.24 -7.48
CA GLY A 40 5.76 1.19 -6.83
C GLY A 40 5.06 1.63 -5.55
N THR A 41 4.58 0.67 -4.76
CA THR A 41 3.88 0.92 -3.49
C THR A 41 4.86 1.03 -2.32
N GLY A 42 4.39 1.54 -1.19
CA GLY A 42 5.21 1.79 0.00
C GLY A 42 5.93 3.13 -0.05
N GLY A 43 6.74 3.41 0.96
CA GLY A 43 7.39 4.71 1.14
C GLY A 43 6.43 5.83 1.54
N ILE A 44 6.98 7.05 1.59
CA ILE A 44 6.25 8.30 1.80
C ILE A 44 6.15 8.99 0.44
N THR A 45 4.93 9.06 -0.11
CA THR A 45 4.67 9.78 -1.36
C THR A 45 4.30 11.22 -1.03
N TYR A 46 5.11 12.18 -1.46
CA TYR A 46 4.97 13.59 -1.03
C TYR A 46 3.83 14.35 -1.69
N ASN A 47 3.39 13.92 -2.87
CA ASN A 47 2.54 14.69 -3.77
C ASN A 47 1.22 13.98 -4.15
N VAL A 48 0.86 12.89 -3.46
CA VAL A 48 -0.40 12.14 -3.64
C VAL A 48 -0.96 11.81 -2.26
N ARG A 49 -2.25 12.09 -2.01
CA ARG A 49 -2.93 11.88 -0.72
C ARG A 49 -4.30 11.26 -0.89
#